data_AF-A0A7R9HZE7-F1
#
_entry.id   AF-A0A7R9HZE7-F1
#
_cell.length_a   1.000
_cell.length_b   1.000
_cell.length_c   1.000
_cell.angle_alpha   90.00
_cell.angle_beta   90.00
_cell.angle_gamma   90.00
#
_symmetry.space_group_name_H-M   'P 1'
#
loop_
_entity.id
_entity.type
_entity.pdbx_description
1 polymer ?
#
loop_
_entity_poly.entity_id
_entity_poly.type
_entity_poly.pdbx_seq_one_letter_code
_entity_poly.pdbx_strand_id
1 'polypeptide(L)'
;NLTHLSHLAHLVPLSHLSNLSHLSNLAHLSHLSHLAHLSHLAPLSHLSNLAHLVPLSHLSNLSHLSNLAHLSHLAPLSHLSNLAHLSNLSHLFHLAHLSHLAHLSNLAHLSNLAHLSHIFHRLSLELDGLHICAATAIGDYWALTVAHCVTDVPADNLTLRAGTILRENNGTVHSIKNIITHHEFVEAELDNDIALIQVAEPFSGNQYVKYVVLPVQDEKVPLGTHAVVAGWGKTHRDIEAPSPVLRHASVNVVEMKNCEERVPKPVVTIHMICGERKGQQLFKGDFGGPLIVRMGENVKQIGTASWGDFAEKDTFTCFYADISQYRLWIHQKTQI
;
A
#
# COMPACT_ATOMS: atom_id res chain seq x y z
N ASN A 1 21.26 74.01 -7.19
CA ASN A 1 20.96 75.02 -8.22
C ASN A 1 21.45 74.55 -9.58
N LEU A 2 20.73 74.94 -10.64
CA LEU A 2 21.23 74.94 -12.02
C LEU A 2 22.13 76.18 -12.24
N THR A 3 22.92 76.17 -13.32
CA THR A 3 23.95 77.17 -13.71
C THR A 3 25.14 77.22 -12.74
N HIS A 4 26.40 77.29 -13.19
CA HIS A 4 27.02 78.11 -14.24
C HIS A 4 28.02 77.27 -15.07
N LEU A 5 28.36 77.47 -16.36
CA LEU A 5 28.57 78.64 -17.24
C LEU A 5 29.69 79.60 -16.77
N SER A 6 30.79 79.82 -17.49
CA SER A 6 31.19 79.40 -18.85
C SER A 6 32.68 79.71 -19.08
N HIS A 7 33.26 79.31 -20.22
CA HIS A 7 34.17 80.09 -21.10
C HIS A 7 34.67 79.15 -22.22
N LEU A 8 34.29 79.34 -23.50
CA LEU A 8 34.79 80.31 -24.49
C LEU A 8 36.21 80.01 -25.03
N ALA A 9 36.21 79.26 -26.14
CA ALA A 9 37.09 79.25 -27.31
C ALA A 9 38.47 79.96 -27.30
N HIS A 10 39.48 79.30 -27.90
CA HIS A 10 40.38 79.91 -28.90
C HIS A 10 41.11 78.86 -29.79
N LEU A 11 41.03 79.06 -31.12
CA LEU A 11 42.04 78.83 -32.18
C LEU A 11 42.64 77.42 -32.52
N VAL A 12 42.38 76.93 -33.76
CA VAL A 12 43.32 76.68 -34.91
C VAL A 12 44.70 75.99 -34.64
N PRO A 13 45.23 75.04 -35.47
CA PRO A 13 44.64 73.97 -36.31
C PRO A 13 45.50 72.64 -36.31
N LEU A 14 45.42 71.84 -37.40
CA LEU A 14 46.47 70.92 -37.93
C LEU A 14 47.17 69.91 -36.98
N SER A 15 46.64 68.67 -36.93
CA SER A 15 47.48 67.46 -36.84
C SER A 15 46.71 66.20 -37.26
N HIS A 16 46.29 66.15 -38.53
CA HIS A 16 45.73 64.94 -39.15
C HIS A 16 46.82 63.87 -39.36
N LEU A 17 47.12 63.09 -38.30
CA LEU A 17 47.71 61.75 -38.42
C LEU A 17 46.61 60.69 -38.32
N SER A 18 45.66 60.82 -39.23
CA SER A 18 44.65 59.80 -39.52
C SER A 18 45.30 58.51 -40.03
N ASN A 19 44.92 57.38 -39.44
CA ASN A 19 45.04 56.01 -39.97
C ASN A 19 46.35 55.68 -40.73
N LEU A 20 47.35 55.09 -40.03
CA LEU A 20 48.16 53.93 -40.49
C LEU A 20 49.34 53.67 -39.55
N SER A 21 49.23 52.68 -38.67
CA SER A 21 50.36 52.13 -37.89
C SER A 21 50.35 50.59 -37.85
N HIS A 22 49.96 49.96 -38.96
CA HIS A 22 50.02 48.51 -39.22
C HIS A 22 51.46 47.93 -39.28
N LEU A 23 52.43 48.58 -38.65
CA LEU A 23 53.87 48.51 -38.97
C LEU A 23 54.79 48.40 -37.74
N SER A 24 54.30 47.92 -36.60
CA SER A 24 55.13 47.58 -35.41
C SER A 24 55.04 46.12 -34.93
N ASN A 25 54.45 45.23 -35.74
CA ASN A 25 55.00 43.87 -35.83
C ASN A 25 56.49 43.97 -36.25
N LEU A 26 57.30 42.96 -35.92
CA LEU A 26 58.77 42.92 -36.10
C LEU A 26 59.60 43.54 -34.96
N ALA A 27 59.08 43.51 -33.73
CA ALA A 27 59.89 43.32 -32.51
C ALA A 27 59.82 41.84 -32.06
N HIS A 28 59.87 40.87 -32.98
CA HIS A 28 61.11 40.21 -33.44
C HIS A 28 61.83 39.36 -32.37
N LEU A 29 61.94 38.07 -32.68
CA LEU A 29 63.19 37.31 -32.53
C LEU A 29 63.76 37.02 -31.12
N SER A 30 62.91 36.60 -30.17
CA SER A 30 63.29 35.54 -29.21
C SER A 30 63.20 34.12 -29.82
N HIS A 31 63.09 34.07 -31.15
CA HIS A 31 63.00 32.90 -32.01
C HIS A 31 64.16 31.89 -31.87
N LEU A 32 63.93 30.71 -32.46
CA LEU A 32 64.98 29.86 -33.07
C LEU A 32 65.93 29.11 -32.12
N SER A 33 65.54 28.86 -30.88
CA SER A 33 66.10 27.74 -30.10
C SER A 33 65.60 26.37 -30.64
N HIS A 34 65.99 26.05 -31.87
CA HIS A 34 65.96 24.72 -32.52
C HIS A 34 64.63 23.93 -32.41
N LEU A 35 63.79 23.83 -33.45
CA LEU A 35 64.16 23.56 -34.85
C LEU A 35 65.13 22.37 -35.02
N ALA A 36 65.13 21.45 -34.04
CA ALA A 36 66.07 20.34 -33.93
C ALA A 36 65.77 19.13 -34.86
N HIS A 37 64.53 18.98 -35.34
CA HIS A 37 64.16 17.89 -36.26
C HIS A 37 63.55 18.38 -37.58
N LEU A 38 64.41 19.07 -38.33
CA LEU A 38 64.32 19.18 -39.78
C LEU A 38 64.66 17.83 -40.45
N SER A 39 63.65 16.98 -40.62
CA SER A 39 63.62 15.87 -41.59
C SER A 39 62.17 15.38 -41.66
N HIS A 40 61.31 15.78 -42.61
CA HIS A 40 61.53 15.79 -44.06
C HIS A 40 61.98 14.42 -44.56
N LEU A 41 61.18 13.80 -45.44
CA LEU A 41 61.44 12.54 -46.15
C LEU A 41 61.55 11.32 -45.20
N ALA A 42 60.55 10.47 -45.03
CA ALA A 42 59.83 9.64 -46.02
C ALA A 42 59.72 8.21 -45.38
N PRO A 43 58.90 7.26 -45.87
CA PRO A 43 58.21 7.27 -47.16
C PRO A 43 56.72 6.87 -47.14
N LEU A 44 56.11 6.99 -48.32
CA LEU A 44 55.18 6.05 -48.97
C LEU A 44 54.14 5.28 -48.12
N SER A 45 52.88 5.48 -48.53
CA SER A 45 51.83 4.46 -48.69
C SER A 45 51.18 3.83 -47.44
N HIS A 46 49.88 4.09 -47.31
CA HIS A 46 48.89 3.46 -46.41
C HIS A 46 49.00 3.81 -44.91
N LEU A 47 47.95 3.43 -44.15
CA LEU A 47 47.71 3.70 -42.72
C LEU A 47 47.46 5.20 -42.39
N SER A 48 46.25 5.75 -42.57
CA SER A 48 45.02 5.59 -41.77
C SER A 48 44.97 6.43 -40.47
N ASN A 49 43.90 7.22 -40.31
CA ASN A 49 43.60 8.13 -39.17
C ASN A 49 44.52 9.39 -39.11
N LEU A 50 44.18 10.50 -38.43
CA LEU A 50 43.05 10.79 -37.53
C LEU A 50 42.59 12.28 -37.64
N ALA A 51 41.28 12.52 -37.43
CA ALA A 51 40.59 13.72 -36.93
C ALA A 51 41.08 15.19 -37.16
N HIS A 52 40.12 16.01 -37.60
CA HIS A 52 39.79 17.37 -37.11
C HIS A 52 40.77 18.57 -37.25
N LEU A 53 40.46 19.45 -38.22
CA LEU A 53 40.56 20.92 -38.10
C LEU A 53 39.40 21.61 -38.88
N VAL A 54 39.13 22.89 -38.57
CA VAL A 54 37.99 23.72 -39.04
C VAL A 54 38.32 25.20 -38.75
N PRO A 55 37.64 26.25 -39.29
CA PRO A 55 36.82 26.41 -40.51
C PRO A 55 37.47 27.52 -41.40
N LEU A 56 36.87 28.44 -42.19
CA LEU A 56 35.55 28.65 -42.85
C LEU A 56 35.77 29.64 -44.02
N SER A 57 35.07 29.49 -45.15
CA SER A 57 34.66 30.65 -45.98
C SER A 57 33.38 30.34 -46.77
N HIS A 58 32.41 31.25 -46.74
CA HIS A 58 31.15 31.10 -47.48
C HIS A 58 31.37 31.33 -48.99
N LEU A 59 31.42 30.27 -49.79
CA LEU A 59 31.32 30.23 -51.27
C LEU A 59 31.34 28.75 -51.68
N SER A 60 30.25 28.05 -51.95
CA SER A 60 29.01 28.47 -52.62
C SER A 60 27.86 27.46 -52.38
N ASN A 61 26.67 27.73 -52.95
CA ASN A 61 25.48 26.89 -52.79
C ASN A 61 25.54 25.60 -53.64
N LEU A 62 26.28 24.60 -53.16
CA LEU A 62 26.51 23.28 -53.79
C LEU A 62 26.28 22.14 -52.76
N SER A 63 25.13 22.13 -52.10
CA SER A 63 23.95 21.32 -52.48
C SER A 63 23.93 19.92 -51.85
N HIS A 64 23.21 19.79 -50.73
CA HIS A 64 22.86 18.52 -50.05
C HIS A 64 24.02 17.63 -49.58
N LEU A 65 24.85 18.18 -48.68
CA LEU A 65 25.83 17.45 -47.85
C LEU A 65 25.51 17.75 -46.38
N SER A 66 25.22 16.82 -45.45
CA SER A 66 25.51 15.39 -45.33
C SER A 66 26.94 15.01 -44.94
N ASN A 67 27.59 15.77 -44.04
CA ASN A 67 28.39 15.18 -42.94
C ASN A 67 28.91 16.17 -41.88
N LEU A 68 29.26 15.57 -40.74
CA LEU A 68 30.07 16.03 -39.61
C LEU A 68 30.84 17.36 -39.78
N ALA A 69 30.42 18.39 -39.02
CA ALA A 69 31.27 19.53 -38.64
C ALA A 69 30.98 20.02 -37.20
N HIS A 70 30.74 19.09 -36.26
CA HIS A 70 30.65 19.39 -34.82
C HIS A 70 32.03 19.76 -34.27
N LEU A 71 32.44 21.01 -34.49
CA LEU A 71 33.70 21.60 -34.02
C LEU A 71 33.48 23.07 -33.66
N SER A 72 34.15 23.65 -32.66
CA SER A 72 34.85 23.05 -31.51
C SER A 72 35.28 24.19 -30.57
N HIS A 73 34.86 24.12 -29.30
CA HIS A 73 35.18 25.08 -28.23
C HIS A 73 34.62 26.51 -28.45
N LEU A 74 34.02 27.20 -27.46
CA LEU A 74 34.39 27.39 -26.04
C LEU A 74 35.56 28.38 -25.80
N ALA A 75 35.50 29.54 -26.46
CA ALA A 75 35.96 30.82 -25.87
C ALA A 75 35.23 31.99 -26.56
N PRO A 76 34.81 33.07 -25.86
CA PRO A 76 34.95 33.35 -24.42
C PRO A 76 33.65 33.14 -23.61
N LEU A 77 33.78 32.90 -22.31
CA LEU A 77 32.67 32.67 -21.36
C LEU A 77 31.99 33.98 -20.87
N SER A 78 31.80 34.98 -21.73
CA SER A 78 31.35 36.32 -21.33
C SER A 78 29.88 36.41 -20.87
N HIS A 79 29.04 35.44 -21.20
CA HIS A 79 27.60 35.43 -20.84
C HIS A 79 27.21 34.45 -19.71
N LEU A 80 28.16 33.84 -19.01
CA LEU A 80 27.86 33.05 -17.80
C LEU A 80 27.32 33.91 -16.62
N SER A 81 27.30 35.25 -16.75
CA SER A 81 26.59 36.16 -15.83
C SER A 81 25.10 35.81 -15.66
N ASN A 82 24.46 35.21 -16.66
CA ASN A 82 23.05 34.79 -16.58
C ASN A 82 22.81 33.51 -15.76
N LEU A 83 23.85 32.86 -15.21
CA LEU A 83 23.66 31.78 -14.22
C LEU A 83 23.02 32.28 -12.91
N ALA A 84 22.88 33.60 -12.72
CA ALA A 84 22.04 34.16 -11.65
C ALA A 84 20.62 33.59 -11.63
N HIS A 85 20.05 33.19 -12.77
CA HIS A 85 18.73 32.53 -12.83
C HIS A 85 18.73 31.05 -12.42
N LEU A 86 19.88 30.39 -12.26
CA LEU A 86 19.94 29.06 -11.64
C LEU A 86 19.63 29.09 -10.14
N SER A 87 19.56 30.27 -9.51
CA SER A 87 18.97 30.43 -8.17
C SER A 87 17.53 29.90 -8.10
N ASN A 88 16.81 29.87 -9.24
CA ASN A 88 15.46 29.32 -9.33
C ASN A 88 15.41 27.78 -9.35
N LEU A 89 16.56 27.06 -9.40
CA LEU A 89 16.61 25.64 -9.06
C LEU A 89 16.37 25.37 -7.56
N SER A 90 16.25 26.41 -6.73
CA SER A 90 15.64 26.29 -5.39
C SER A 90 14.25 25.66 -5.46
N HIS A 91 13.47 25.85 -6.54
CA HIS A 91 12.21 25.13 -6.73
C HIS A 91 12.37 23.63 -7.01
N LEU A 92 13.54 23.15 -7.48
CA LEU A 92 13.83 21.71 -7.50
C LEU A 92 14.07 21.12 -6.10
N PHE A 93 14.18 21.94 -5.04
CA PHE A 93 14.09 21.42 -3.67
C PHE A 93 12.70 20.83 -3.38
N HIS A 94 11.64 21.22 -4.10
CA HIS A 94 10.36 20.50 -4.03
C HIS A 94 10.40 19.12 -4.69
N LEU A 95 11.39 18.78 -5.53
CA LEU A 95 11.58 17.39 -5.93
C LEU A 95 12.17 16.52 -4.79
N ALA A 96 12.67 17.11 -3.70
CA ALA A 96 12.92 16.34 -2.48
C ALA A 96 11.61 15.76 -1.89
N HIS A 97 10.42 16.34 -2.18
CA HIS A 97 9.14 15.72 -1.85
C HIS A 97 8.76 14.53 -2.76
N LEU A 98 9.52 14.18 -3.81
CA LEU A 98 9.41 12.84 -4.42
C LEU A 98 9.89 11.73 -3.47
N SER A 99 10.57 12.04 -2.37
CA SER A 99 10.73 11.08 -1.27
C SER A 99 9.39 10.71 -0.61
N HIS A 100 8.41 11.64 -0.54
CA HIS A 100 7.04 11.29 -0.13
C HIS A 100 6.27 10.52 -1.21
N LEU A 101 6.71 10.56 -2.48
CA LEU A 101 6.18 9.64 -3.49
C LEU A 101 6.64 8.17 -3.24
N ALA A 102 7.55 7.91 -2.28
CA ALA A 102 7.72 6.56 -1.73
C ALA A 102 6.41 6.04 -1.09
N HIS A 103 5.50 6.90 -0.62
CA HIS A 103 4.15 6.48 -0.21
C HIS A 103 3.25 6.04 -1.38
N LEU A 104 3.65 6.16 -2.65
CA LEU A 104 2.96 5.43 -3.73
C LEU A 104 3.30 3.94 -3.74
N SER A 105 4.33 3.48 -3.00
CA SER A 105 4.40 2.06 -2.62
C SER A 105 3.21 1.64 -1.73
N ASN A 106 2.67 2.56 -0.91
CA ASN A 106 1.40 2.33 -0.21
C ASN A 106 0.18 2.43 -1.16
N LEU A 107 0.31 2.97 -2.38
CA LEU A 107 -0.73 2.81 -3.41
C LEU A 107 -0.71 1.41 -4.05
N ALA A 108 0.40 0.66 -3.96
CA ALA A 108 0.37 -0.79 -4.21
C ALA A 108 -0.36 -1.55 -3.08
N HIS A 109 -0.49 -0.96 -1.88
CA HIS A 109 -1.47 -1.46 -0.90
C HIS A 109 -2.93 -1.06 -1.25
N LEU A 110 -3.17 -0.02 -2.06
CA LEU A 110 -4.52 0.27 -2.56
C LEU A 110 -5.02 -0.71 -3.64
N SER A 111 -4.15 -1.37 -4.41
CA SER A 111 -4.60 -2.51 -5.22
C SER A 111 -4.97 -3.72 -4.35
N ASN A 112 -4.29 -3.89 -3.20
CA ASN A 112 -4.74 -4.84 -2.17
C ASN A 112 -6.06 -4.42 -1.48
N LEU A 113 -6.44 -3.13 -1.45
CA LEU A 113 -7.76 -2.71 -0.95
C LEU A 113 -8.92 -3.24 -1.82
N ALA A 114 -8.71 -3.54 -3.10
CA ALA A 114 -9.72 -4.25 -3.90
C ALA A 114 -9.94 -5.69 -3.40
N HIS A 115 -8.90 -6.36 -2.89
CA HIS A 115 -9.02 -7.63 -2.18
C HIS A 115 -9.64 -7.50 -0.78
N LEU A 116 -9.61 -6.30 -0.19
CA LEU A 116 -10.35 -5.99 1.03
C LEU A 116 -11.84 -5.69 0.79
N SER A 117 -12.36 -5.84 -0.43
CA SER A 117 -13.81 -5.87 -0.66
C SER A 117 -14.51 -7.03 0.07
N HIS A 118 -13.83 -8.17 0.18
CA HIS A 118 -14.38 -9.42 0.72
C HIS A 118 -14.45 -9.49 2.25
N ILE A 119 -14.04 -8.44 2.97
CA ILE A 119 -14.08 -8.37 4.45
C ILE A 119 -15.11 -7.35 4.97
N PHE A 120 -15.80 -6.61 4.08
CA PHE A 120 -16.74 -5.55 4.48
C PHE A 120 -18.01 -6.05 5.17
N HIS A 121 -18.18 -7.37 5.31
CA HIS A 121 -19.18 -7.95 6.20
C HIS A 121 -18.73 -8.03 7.66
N ARG A 122 -17.45 -7.78 7.97
CA ARG A 122 -16.91 -7.95 9.32
C ARG A 122 -17.20 -6.75 10.22
N LEU A 123 -17.51 -7.06 11.47
CA LEU A 123 -17.85 -6.13 12.53
C LEU A 123 -16.95 -6.36 13.74
N SER A 124 -16.64 -5.28 14.45
CA SER A 124 -16.02 -5.33 15.78
C SER A 124 -17.13 -5.29 16.83
N LEU A 125 -17.17 -6.29 17.72
CA LEU A 125 -18.08 -6.31 18.87
C LEU A 125 -17.36 -5.67 20.06
N GLU A 126 -17.91 -4.56 20.53
CA GLU A 126 -17.29 -3.64 21.47
C GLU A 126 -18.09 -3.54 22.76
N LEU A 127 -17.46 -3.91 23.89
CA LEU A 127 -17.96 -3.74 25.24
C LEU A 127 -17.43 -2.43 25.81
N ASP A 128 -18.32 -1.50 26.17
CA ASP A 128 -17.97 -0.15 26.66
C ASP A 128 -17.00 0.60 25.72
N GLY A 129 -17.09 0.32 24.41
CA GLY A 129 -16.22 0.86 23.36
C GLY A 129 -14.89 0.11 23.14
N LEU A 130 -14.62 -0.96 23.89
CA LEU A 130 -13.44 -1.82 23.76
C LEU A 130 -13.76 -3.11 23.01
N HIS A 131 -13.01 -3.39 21.94
CA HIS A 131 -13.16 -4.61 21.14
C HIS A 131 -12.91 -5.88 21.97
N ILE A 132 -13.95 -6.71 22.13
CA ILE A 132 -13.88 -8.00 22.85
C ILE A 132 -13.84 -9.22 21.93
N CYS A 133 -14.60 -9.17 20.84
CA CYS A 133 -14.77 -10.23 19.85
C CYS A 133 -15.07 -9.63 18.47
N ALA A 134 -15.11 -10.45 17.43
CA ALA A 134 -15.65 -10.08 16.13
C ALA A 134 -17.12 -10.51 15.96
N ALA A 135 -17.76 -9.99 14.92
CA ALA A 135 -19.06 -10.45 14.43
C ALA A 135 -19.12 -10.26 12.90
N THR A 136 -20.21 -10.71 12.27
CA THR A 136 -20.41 -10.59 10.81
C THR A 136 -21.83 -10.13 10.48
N ALA A 137 -21.96 -9.07 9.67
CA ALA A 137 -23.23 -8.62 9.14
C ALA A 137 -23.80 -9.63 8.13
N ILE A 138 -25.01 -10.12 8.41
CA ILE A 138 -25.75 -11.06 7.57
C ILE A 138 -26.96 -10.41 6.87
N GLY A 139 -27.39 -9.23 7.34
CA GLY A 139 -28.37 -8.36 6.70
C GLY A 139 -28.49 -7.02 7.42
N ASP A 140 -29.30 -6.09 6.91
CA ASP A 140 -29.39 -4.69 7.36
C ASP A 140 -29.44 -4.47 8.87
N TYR A 141 -30.18 -5.31 9.61
CA TYR A 141 -30.35 -5.20 11.07
C TYR A 141 -29.71 -6.34 11.85
N TRP A 142 -29.03 -7.29 11.19
CA TRP A 142 -28.66 -8.57 11.78
C TRP A 142 -27.18 -8.89 11.61
N ALA A 143 -26.55 -9.26 12.72
CA ALA A 143 -25.19 -9.78 12.77
C ALA A 143 -25.13 -11.16 13.44
N LEU A 144 -24.13 -11.95 13.05
CA LEU A 144 -23.82 -13.27 13.57
C LEU A 144 -22.51 -13.22 14.35
N THR A 145 -22.46 -13.88 15.51
CA THR A 145 -21.27 -14.08 16.33
C THR A 145 -21.38 -15.41 17.10
N VAL A 146 -20.53 -15.64 18.09
CA VAL A 146 -20.59 -16.80 19.01
C VAL A 146 -21.27 -16.43 20.33
N ALA A 147 -21.88 -17.40 21.00
CA ALA A 147 -22.67 -17.16 22.21
C ALA A 147 -21.81 -16.73 23.40
N HIS A 148 -20.64 -17.35 23.60
CA HIS A 148 -19.75 -17.01 24.72
C HIS A 148 -19.19 -15.57 24.69
N CYS A 149 -19.33 -14.85 23.56
CA CYS A 149 -18.97 -13.43 23.44
C CYS A 149 -20.07 -12.47 23.94
N VAL A 150 -21.29 -12.96 24.21
CA VAL A 150 -22.47 -12.14 24.56
C VAL A 150 -23.29 -12.67 25.74
N THR A 151 -23.12 -13.92 26.15
CA THR A 151 -23.75 -14.49 27.36
C THR A 151 -23.41 -13.66 28.60
N ASP A 152 -24.41 -13.40 29.45
CA ASP A 152 -24.36 -12.59 30.67
C ASP A 152 -23.83 -11.15 30.51
N VAL A 153 -23.75 -10.63 29.29
CA VAL A 153 -23.40 -9.22 29.01
C VAL A 153 -24.67 -8.40 28.69
N PRO A 154 -24.95 -7.28 29.38
CA PRO A 154 -26.07 -6.41 29.05
C PRO A 154 -25.94 -5.80 27.64
N ALA A 155 -27.03 -5.80 26.88
CA ALA A 155 -27.06 -5.28 25.51
C ALA A 155 -26.68 -3.79 25.42
N ASP A 156 -27.04 -2.98 26.44
CA ASP A 156 -26.75 -1.54 26.49
C ASP A 156 -25.23 -1.23 26.60
N ASN A 157 -24.44 -2.16 27.14
CA ASN A 157 -22.98 -2.04 27.21
C ASN A 157 -22.28 -2.48 25.90
N LEU A 158 -23.02 -3.09 24.97
CA LEU A 158 -22.47 -3.66 23.74
C LEU A 158 -22.84 -2.86 22.49
N THR A 159 -21.87 -2.72 21.59
CA THR A 159 -22.05 -2.07 20.29
C THR A 159 -21.34 -2.84 19.18
N LEU A 160 -21.78 -2.63 17.93
CA LEU A 160 -21.14 -3.17 16.73
C LEU A 160 -20.58 -2.04 15.87
N ARG A 161 -19.26 -2.04 15.65
CA ARG A 161 -18.60 -1.13 14.70
C ARG A 161 -18.48 -1.79 13.32
N ALA A 162 -18.96 -1.08 12.31
CA ALA A 162 -19.13 -1.57 10.94
C ALA A 162 -18.37 -0.71 9.91
N GLY A 163 -17.98 -1.32 8.78
CA GLY A 163 -17.44 -0.61 7.62
C GLY A 163 -16.08 0.07 7.84
N THR A 164 -15.21 -0.52 8.66
CA THR A 164 -13.82 -0.08 8.87
C THR A 164 -12.89 -1.29 9.03
N ILE A 165 -11.61 -1.11 8.70
CA ILE A 165 -10.53 -2.08 8.97
C ILE A 165 -9.74 -1.72 10.24
N LEU A 166 -9.97 -0.55 10.83
CA LEU A 166 -9.30 -0.09 12.04
C LEU A 166 -10.18 -0.43 13.24
N ARG A 167 -9.59 -1.03 14.28
CA ARG A 167 -10.34 -1.56 15.44
C ARG A 167 -11.13 -0.47 16.19
N GLU A 168 -10.52 0.70 16.35
CA GLU A 168 -10.98 1.77 17.25
C GLU A 168 -11.29 3.08 16.51
N ASN A 169 -11.26 3.09 15.18
CA ASN A 169 -11.35 4.32 14.39
C ASN A 169 -12.10 4.12 13.07
N ASN A 170 -12.70 5.21 12.55
CA ASN A 170 -13.63 5.22 11.43
C ASN A 170 -14.81 4.24 11.62
N GLY A 171 -15.57 4.03 10.53
CA GLY A 171 -16.75 3.18 10.51
C GLY A 171 -17.98 3.85 11.12
N THR A 172 -19.04 3.06 11.28
CA THR A 172 -20.28 3.43 11.99
C THR A 172 -20.44 2.53 13.21
N VAL A 173 -20.89 3.09 14.34
CA VAL A 173 -21.14 2.33 15.58
C VAL A 173 -22.64 2.17 15.76
N HIS A 174 -23.10 0.95 15.97
CA HIS A 174 -24.50 0.59 16.07
C HIS A 174 -24.81 0.01 17.46
N SER A 175 -25.75 0.61 18.18
CA SER A 175 -26.26 0.07 19.45
C SER A 175 -27.01 -1.24 19.23
N ILE A 176 -26.85 -2.18 20.15
CA ILE A 176 -27.60 -3.43 20.14
C ILE A 176 -29.02 -3.20 20.65
N LYS A 177 -29.99 -3.81 19.96
CA LYS A 177 -31.43 -3.80 20.30
C LYS A 177 -31.88 -5.12 20.92
N ASN A 178 -31.30 -6.23 20.50
CA ASN A 178 -31.61 -7.57 21.00
C ASN A 178 -30.45 -8.54 20.77
N ILE A 179 -30.33 -9.55 21.63
CA ILE A 179 -29.34 -10.64 21.53
C ILE A 179 -30.09 -11.97 21.63
N ILE A 180 -29.78 -12.92 20.75
CA ILE A 180 -30.39 -14.24 20.71
C ILE A 180 -29.27 -15.29 20.62
N THR A 181 -28.90 -15.87 21.75
CA THR A 181 -28.04 -17.06 21.82
C THR A 181 -28.80 -18.32 21.36
N HIS A 182 -28.08 -19.39 20.98
CA HIS A 182 -28.73 -20.67 20.75
C HIS A 182 -29.28 -21.26 22.07
N HIS A 183 -30.48 -21.82 22.02
CA HIS A 183 -31.18 -22.33 23.21
C HIS A 183 -30.56 -23.59 23.83
N GLU A 184 -29.64 -24.24 23.11
CA GLU A 184 -28.90 -25.44 23.54
C GLU A 184 -27.40 -25.12 23.73
N PHE A 185 -27.02 -23.84 23.82
CA PHE A 185 -25.66 -23.43 24.15
C PHE A 185 -25.30 -23.80 25.59
N VAL A 186 -24.16 -24.47 25.75
CA VAL A 186 -23.60 -24.83 27.06
C VAL A 186 -22.14 -24.38 27.11
N GLU A 187 -21.84 -23.32 27.86
CA GLU A 187 -20.51 -22.70 27.92
C GLU A 187 -19.38 -23.68 28.31
N ALA A 188 -19.68 -24.67 29.17
CA ALA A 188 -18.73 -25.69 29.59
C ALA A 188 -18.34 -26.69 28.48
N GLU A 189 -19.12 -26.77 27.40
CA GLU A 189 -18.92 -27.70 26.28
C GLU A 189 -18.57 -26.97 24.97
N LEU A 190 -19.00 -25.69 24.84
CA LEU A 190 -18.90 -24.86 23.63
C LEU A 190 -19.55 -25.48 22.37
N ASP A 191 -20.42 -26.47 22.56
CA ASP A 191 -21.40 -26.85 21.55
C ASP A 191 -22.52 -25.80 21.46
N ASN A 192 -23.12 -25.67 20.28
CA ASN A 192 -24.13 -24.65 19.97
C ASN A 192 -23.68 -23.20 20.23
N ASP A 193 -22.36 -22.92 20.19
CA ASP A 193 -21.76 -21.61 20.44
C ASP A 193 -21.99 -20.62 19.29
N ILE A 194 -23.24 -20.19 19.13
CA ILE A 194 -23.69 -19.26 18.10
C ILE A 194 -24.72 -18.27 18.65
N ALA A 195 -24.63 -17.01 18.24
CA ALA A 195 -25.55 -15.96 18.63
C ALA A 195 -25.85 -14.99 17.48
N LEU A 196 -27.07 -14.46 17.51
CA LEU A 196 -27.54 -13.40 16.63
C LEU A 196 -27.66 -12.10 17.43
N ILE A 197 -27.18 -11.01 16.84
CA ILE A 197 -27.32 -9.66 17.36
C ILE A 197 -28.25 -8.88 16.41
N GLN A 198 -29.29 -8.27 16.97
CA GLN A 198 -30.08 -7.27 16.27
C GLN A 198 -29.57 -5.86 16.63
N VAL A 199 -29.25 -5.03 15.65
CA VAL A 199 -28.94 -3.60 15.88
C VAL A 199 -30.20 -2.74 15.89
N ALA A 200 -30.14 -1.58 16.56
CA ALA A 200 -31.22 -0.61 16.58
C ALA A 200 -31.42 0.08 15.22
N GLU A 201 -30.32 0.52 14.60
CA GLU A 201 -30.28 1.25 13.33
C GLU A 201 -29.48 0.48 12.27
N PRO A 202 -29.90 0.48 11.00
CA PRO A 202 -29.40 -0.45 9.99
C PRO A 202 -27.98 -0.15 9.51
N PHE A 203 -27.22 -1.20 9.19
CA PHE A 203 -25.88 -1.11 8.62
C PHE A 203 -25.83 -0.47 7.22
N SER A 204 -26.94 -0.51 6.47
CA SER A 204 -27.02 -0.04 5.08
C SER A 204 -26.84 1.47 4.90
N GLY A 205 -26.87 2.26 5.99
CA GLY A 205 -26.41 3.65 5.98
C GLY A 205 -24.91 3.83 5.70
N ASN A 206 -24.12 2.75 5.73
CA ASN A 206 -22.69 2.75 5.48
C ASN A 206 -22.33 1.92 4.21
N GLN A 207 -21.94 2.59 3.14
CA GLN A 207 -21.59 1.96 1.85
C GLN A 207 -20.44 0.93 1.94
N TYR A 208 -19.61 1.00 2.98
CA TYR A 208 -18.51 0.07 3.25
C TYR A 208 -18.94 -1.14 4.08
N VAL A 209 -20.25 -1.35 4.32
CA VAL A 209 -20.78 -2.63 4.81
C VAL A 209 -21.26 -3.48 3.63
N LYS A 210 -21.09 -4.78 3.74
CA LYS A 210 -21.63 -5.81 2.85
C LYS A 210 -22.21 -6.94 3.71
N TYR A 211 -23.04 -7.80 3.12
CA TYR A 211 -23.55 -8.98 3.81
C TYR A 211 -22.91 -10.23 3.22
N VAL A 212 -22.57 -11.19 4.07
CA VAL A 212 -21.94 -12.45 3.63
C VAL A 212 -23.00 -13.45 3.17
N VAL A 213 -22.67 -14.29 2.19
CA VAL A 213 -23.53 -15.42 1.83
C VAL A 213 -23.41 -16.49 2.93
N LEU A 214 -24.54 -17.03 3.38
CA LEU A 214 -24.57 -18.18 4.28
C LEU A 214 -24.74 -19.48 3.47
N PRO A 215 -24.25 -20.64 3.94
CA PRO A 215 -24.56 -21.94 3.37
C PRO A 215 -26.07 -22.23 3.37
N VAL A 216 -26.49 -23.25 2.60
CA VAL A 216 -27.79 -23.90 2.83
C VAL A 216 -27.70 -24.85 4.03
N GLN A 217 -28.84 -25.33 4.52
CA GLN A 217 -28.87 -26.32 5.60
C GLN A 217 -28.08 -27.58 5.17
N ASP A 218 -27.22 -28.08 6.06
CA ASP A 218 -26.37 -29.27 5.87
C ASP A 218 -25.42 -29.24 4.64
N GLU A 219 -25.07 -28.05 4.17
CA GLU A 219 -24.10 -27.86 3.08
C GLU A 219 -22.68 -28.28 3.49
N LYS A 220 -22.26 -29.45 3.04
CA LYS A 220 -20.93 -30.01 3.35
C LYS A 220 -19.78 -29.24 2.71
N VAL A 221 -18.88 -28.75 3.53
CA VAL A 221 -17.59 -28.20 3.11
C VAL A 221 -16.63 -29.35 2.75
N PRO A 222 -16.00 -29.37 1.56
CA PRO A 222 -15.03 -30.40 1.21
C PRO A 222 -13.79 -30.36 2.09
N LEU A 223 -13.25 -31.54 2.43
CA LEU A 223 -11.98 -31.65 3.16
C LEU A 223 -10.82 -31.09 2.30
N GLY A 224 -9.85 -30.45 2.94
CA GLY A 224 -8.77 -29.73 2.26
C GLY A 224 -9.17 -28.35 1.72
N THR A 225 -10.41 -27.88 1.93
CA THR A 225 -10.82 -26.52 1.54
C THR A 225 -9.97 -25.47 2.24
N HIS A 226 -9.34 -24.61 1.46
CA HIS A 226 -8.66 -23.42 1.96
C HIS A 226 -9.69 -22.33 2.28
N ALA A 227 -10.00 -22.22 3.56
CA ALA A 227 -10.79 -21.13 4.13
C ALA A 227 -9.88 -20.04 4.69
N VAL A 228 -10.48 -18.90 5.04
CA VAL A 228 -9.81 -17.78 5.70
C VAL A 228 -10.59 -17.43 6.95
N VAL A 229 -9.95 -17.48 8.12
CA VAL A 229 -10.47 -16.80 9.33
C VAL A 229 -9.89 -15.40 9.37
N ALA A 230 -10.68 -14.43 9.82
CA ALA A 230 -10.21 -13.05 9.90
C ALA A 230 -10.75 -12.38 11.18
N GLY A 231 -9.86 -11.70 11.90
CA GLY A 231 -10.13 -11.10 13.21
C GLY A 231 -9.43 -9.75 13.42
N TRP A 232 -9.45 -9.26 14.66
CA TRP A 232 -8.57 -8.19 15.17
C TRP A 232 -7.73 -8.68 16.35
N GLY A 233 -7.68 -9.99 16.63
CA GLY A 233 -7.00 -10.57 17.79
C GLY A 233 -5.50 -10.31 17.84
N LYS A 234 -4.86 -10.89 18.86
CA LYS A 234 -3.41 -10.73 19.10
C LYS A 234 -2.62 -11.35 17.94
N THR A 235 -1.50 -10.76 17.57
CA THR A 235 -0.60 -11.33 16.55
C THR A 235 0.42 -12.32 17.11
N HIS A 236 0.59 -12.34 18.44
CA HIS A 236 1.45 -13.29 19.14
C HIS A 236 0.98 -13.43 20.60
N ARG A 237 1.34 -14.53 21.26
CA ARG A 237 0.99 -14.80 22.67
C ARG A 237 1.43 -13.68 23.62
N ASP A 238 2.63 -13.16 23.39
CA ASP A 238 3.30 -12.18 24.27
C ASP A 238 2.90 -10.73 23.99
N ILE A 239 2.00 -10.49 23.03
CA ILE A 239 1.50 -9.14 22.73
C ILE A 239 0.22 -8.93 23.54
N GLU A 240 0.20 -7.92 24.41
CA GLU A 240 -0.93 -7.66 25.31
C GLU A 240 -2.20 -7.23 24.54
N ALA A 241 -2.06 -6.27 23.64
CA ALA A 241 -3.17 -5.71 22.86
C ALA A 241 -3.55 -6.59 21.64
N PRO A 242 -4.83 -6.57 21.21
CA PRO A 242 -5.21 -7.06 19.88
C PRO A 242 -4.54 -6.23 18.77
N SER A 243 -4.66 -6.63 17.50
CA SER A 243 -4.14 -5.85 16.38
C SER A 243 -5.01 -4.60 16.11
N PRO A 244 -4.42 -3.39 15.89
CA PRO A 244 -5.18 -2.16 15.64
C PRO A 244 -5.75 -2.10 14.21
N VAL A 245 -5.19 -2.88 13.29
CA VAL A 245 -5.65 -3.05 11.91
C VAL A 245 -6.06 -4.51 11.71
N LEU A 246 -7.12 -4.71 10.96
CA LEU A 246 -7.68 -6.00 10.58
C LEU A 246 -6.61 -6.98 10.07
N ARG A 247 -6.73 -8.25 10.45
CA ARG A 247 -5.89 -9.34 9.94
C ARG A 247 -6.70 -10.52 9.45
N HIS A 248 -6.03 -11.41 8.72
CA HIS A 248 -6.56 -12.67 8.24
C HIS A 248 -5.51 -13.78 8.39
N ALA A 249 -5.98 -15.02 8.46
CA ALA A 249 -5.19 -16.23 8.59
C ALA A 249 -5.78 -17.33 7.70
N SER A 250 -4.93 -18.09 7.01
CA SER A 250 -5.37 -19.24 6.22
C SER A 250 -5.72 -20.41 7.12
N VAL A 251 -6.81 -21.11 6.80
CA VAL A 251 -7.32 -22.27 7.52
C VAL A 251 -7.53 -23.41 6.53
N ASN A 252 -7.00 -24.58 6.81
CA ASN A 252 -7.31 -25.80 6.06
C ASN A 252 -8.44 -26.54 6.78
N VAL A 253 -9.58 -26.74 6.13
CA VAL A 253 -10.67 -27.58 6.69
C VAL A 253 -10.24 -29.04 6.66
N VAL A 254 -10.33 -29.73 7.80
CA VAL A 254 -9.85 -31.10 7.99
C VAL A 254 -10.93 -32.01 8.57
N GLU A 255 -10.72 -33.33 8.49
CA GLU A 255 -11.65 -34.32 9.03
C GLU A 255 -11.70 -34.25 10.56
N MET A 256 -12.92 -34.21 11.13
CA MET A 256 -13.12 -33.95 12.55
C MET A 256 -12.36 -34.91 13.47
N LYS A 257 -12.30 -36.19 13.09
CA LYS A 257 -11.57 -37.24 13.79
C LYS A 257 -10.08 -36.89 14.00
N ASN A 258 -9.43 -36.26 13.02
CA ASN A 258 -8.01 -35.87 13.14
C ASN A 258 -7.80 -34.79 14.23
N CYS A 259 -8.86 -34.09 14.60
CA CYS A 259 -8.88 -33.06 15.63
C CYS A 259 -9.26 -33.64 16.99
N GLU A 260 -10.20 -34.58 17.05
CA GLU A 260 -10.51 -35.37 18.26
C GLU A 260 -9.25 -36.03 18.85
N GLU A 261 -8.37 -36.58 17.99
CA GLU A 261 -7.11 -37.21 18.40
C GLU A 261 -6.09 -36.23 19.03
N ARG A 262 -6.29 -34.90 18.90
CA ARG A 262 -5.41 -33.86 19.47
C ARG A 262 -5.98 -33.13 20.69
N VAL A 263 -7.23 -33.38 21.09
CA VAL A 263 -7.94 -32.57 22.08
C VAL A 263 -8.21 -33.37 23.37
N PRO A 264 -7.81 -32.87 24.56
CA PRO A 264 -8.34 -33.39 25.82
C PRO A 264 -9.83 -33.03 25.89
N LYS A 265 -10.71 -34.04 25.97
CA LYS A 265 -12.17 -33.89 25.84
C LYS A 265 -12.73 -32.71 26.67
N PRO A 266 -13.43 -31.77 26.00
CA PRO A 266 -14.88 -31.82 25.86
C PRO A 266 -15.35 -32.59 24.61
N VAL A 267 -16.67 -32.61 24.38
CA VAL A 267 -17.27 -33.32 23.23
C VAL A 267 -17.10 -32.48 21.96
N VAL A 268 -16.38 -33.02 20.99
CA VAL A 268 -16.37 -32.49 19.62
C VAL A 268 -17.66 -32.98 18.93
N THR A 269 -18.46 -32.06 18.37
CA THR A 269 -19.81 -32.35 17.86
C THR A 269 -19.92 -32.18 16.34
N ILE A 270 -21.06 -32.58 15.78
CA ILE A 270 -21.40 -32.32 14.38
C ILE A 270 -21.73 -30.85 14.09
N HIS A 271 -21.94 -30.03 15.12
CA HIS A 271 -22.25 -28.59 14.99
C HIS A 271 -21.00 -27.72 14.86
N MET A 272 -19.84 -28.34 14.64
CA MET A 272 -18.53 -27.70 14.53
C MET A 272 -17.85 -28.07 13.20
N ILE A 273 -17.03 -27.15 12.69
CA ILE A 273 -16.01 -27.38 11.66
C ILE A 273 -14.65 -27.39 12.37
N CYS A 274 -13.79 -28.37 12.06
CA CYS A 274 -12.37 -28.29 12.44
C CYS A 274 -11.53 -27.67 11.32
N GLY A 275 -10.60 -26.78 11.71
CA GLY A 275 -9.62 -26.19 10.80
C GLY A 275 -8.21 -26.11 11.39
N GLU A 276 -7.23 -26.56 10.62
CA GLU A 276 -5.80 -26.42 10.93
C GLU A 276 -5.25 -25.06 10.44
N ARG A 277 -4.39 -24.44 11.25
CA ARG A 277 -3.70 -23.17 10.95
C ARG A 277 -2.21 -23.29 11.21
N LYS A 278 -1.36 -22.86 10.29
CA LYS A 278 0.10 -22.93 10.48
C LYS A 278 0.67 -21.63 11.06
N GLY A 279 1.44 -21.73 12.13
CA GLY A 279 2.19 -20.62 12.76
C GLY A 279 1.34 -19.45 13.27
N GLN A 280 0.01 -19.61 13.37
CA GLN A 280 -0.93 -18.53 13.62
C GLN A 280 -2.02 -18.99 14.59
N GLN A 281 -1.91 -18.53 15.84
CA GLN A 281 -2.83 -18.85 16.92
C GLN A 281 -4.21 -18.17 16.77
N LEU A 282 -5.21 -18.65 17.49
CA LEU A 282 -6.53 -18.02 17.64
C LEU A 282 -6.65 -17.36 19.03
N PHE A 283 -7.06 -16.09 19.09
CA PHE A 283 -7.19 -15.34 20.34
C PHE A 283 -8.59 -14.75 20.54
N LYS A 284 -8.89 -14.24 21.75
CA LYS A 284 -10.23 -13.77 22.13
C LYS A 284 -10.86 -12.76 21.16
N GLY A 285 -10.08 -11.81 20.62
CA GLY A 285 -10.52 -10.84 19.59
C GLY A 285 -10.65 -11.39 18.16
N ASP A 286 -10.50 -12.70 17.97
CA ASP A 286 -10.80 -13.40 16.72
C ASP A 286 -12.08 -14.25 16.82
N PHE A 287 -12.54 -14.59 18.04
CA PHE A 287 -13.80 -15.31 18.26
C PHE A 287 -14.99 -14.48 17.79
N GLY A 288 -16.05 -15.14 17.33
CA GLY A 288 -17.14 -14.49 16.60
C GLY A 288 -16.78 -14.04 15.18
N GLY A 289 -15.50 -14.14 14.78
CA GLY A 289 -15.01 -13.82 13.45
C GLY A 289 -15.38 -14.89 12.41
N PRO A 290 -15.59 -14.49 11.14
CA PRO A 290 -16.06 -15.42 10.13
C PRO A 290 -14.94 -16.32 9.59
N LEU A 291 -15.25 -17.60 9.42
CA LEU A 291 -14.51 -18.54 8.58
C LEU A 291 -15.13 -18.49 7.17
N ILE A 292 -14.45 -17.85 6.23
CA ILE A 292 -14.96 -17.63 4.87
C ILE A 292 -14.26 -18.48 3.81
N VAL A 293 -15.02 -18.89 2.80
CA VAL A 293 -14.52 -19.48 1.54
C VAL A 293 -14.88 -18.58 0.37
N ARG A 294 -13.99 -18.51 -0.63
CA ARG A 294 -14.21 -17.77 -1.88
C ARG A 294 -14.93 -18.64 -2.89
N MET A 295 -15.95 -18.09 -3.55
CA MET A 295 -16.75 -18.72 -4.60
C MET A 295 -16.76 -17.81 -5.83
N GLY A 296 -15.66 -17.82 -6.58
CA GLY A 296 -15.40 -16.80 -7.60
C GLY A 296 -15.24 -15.42 -6.96
N GLU A 297 -16.07 -14.46 -7.35
CA GLU A 297 -16.09 -13.10 -6.78
C GLU A 297 -16.79 -13.03 -5.41
N ASN A 298 -17.69 -13.98 -5.11
CA ASN A 298 -18.47 -14.02 -3.88
C ASN A 298 -17.71 -14.67 -2.72
N VAL A 299 -18.14 -14.39 -1.49
CA VAL A 299 -17.67 -15.07 -0.27
C VAL A 299 -18.84 -15.66 0.50
N LYS A 300 -18.64 -16.89 0.97
CA LYS A 300 -19.56 -17.61 1.87
C LYS A 300 -18.91 -17.78 3.23
N GLN A 301 -19.63 -17.46 4.31
CA GLN A 301 -19.20 -17.79 5.66
C GLN A 301 -19.68 -19.20 6.00
N ILE A 302 -18.75 -20.16 6.09
CA ILE A 302 -19.06 -21.55 6.42
C ILE A 302 -19.14 -21.80 7.93
N GLY A 303 -18.42 -21.00 8.72
CA GLY A 303 -18.44 -21.10 10.18
C GLY A 303 -18.07 -19.81 10.90
N THR A 304 -18.12 -19.85 12.22
CA THR A 304 -17.75 -18.74 13.11
C THR A 304 -16.71 -19.20 14.12
N ALA A 305 -15.59 -18.49 14.25
CA ALA A 305 -14.49 -18.86 15.14
C ALA A 305 -14.94 -18.89 16.60
N SER A 306 -14.73 -20.03 17.28
CA SER A 306 -15.30 -20.30 18.60
C SER A 306 -14.23 -20.70 19.63
N TRP A 307 -13.47 -21.78 19.41
CA TRP A 307 -12.45 -22.24 20.38
C TRP A 307 -11.28 -23.00 19.73
N GLY A 308 -10.35 -23.49 20.55
CA GLY A 308 -9.26 -24.38 20.13
C GLY A 308 -7.87 -23.86 20.50
N ASP A 309 -7.02 -23.71 19.49
CA ASP A 309 -5.59 -23.33 19.59
C ASP A 309 -4.65 -24.46 20.08
N PHE A 310 -5.03 -25.72 19.85
CA PHE A 310 -4.21 -26.88 20.22
C PHE A 310 -3.03 -27.07 19.27
N ALA A 311 -1.81 -26.95 19.79
CA ALA A 311 -0.58 -26.87 19.00
C ALA A 311 0.13 -28.22 18.84
N GLU A 312 0.36 -28.65 17.59
CA GLU A 312 1.28 -29.73 17.22
C GLU A 312 2.24 -29.25 16.13
N LYS A 313 3.55 -29.19 16.40
CA LYS A 313 4.62 -28.96 15.40
C LYS A 313 4.34 -27.78 14.46
N ASP A 314 4.08 -26.59 15.02
CA ASP A 314 3.72 -25.35 14.30
C ASP A 314 2.33 -25.33 13.63
N THR A 315 1.49 -26.35 13.87
CA THR A 315 0.09 -26.38 13.42
C THR A 315 -0.86 -26.26 14.62
N PHE A 316 -1.81 -25.33 14.55
CA PHE A 316 -2.82 -25.05 15.57
C PHE A 316 -4.18 -25.57 15.10
N THR A 317 -4.82 -26.41 15.92
CA THR A 317 -6.15 -26.99 15.65
C THR A 317 -7.21 -26.09 16.28
N CYS A 318 -8.14 -25.59 15.47
CA CYS A 318 -9.19 -24.64 15.87
C CYS A 318 -10.57 -25.15 15.47
N PHE A 319 -11.59 -24.80 16.27
CA PHE A 319 -12.98 -25.16 16.08
C PHE A 319 -13.85 -23.93 15.82
N TYR A 320 -14.80 -24.10 14.90
CA TYR A 320 -15.68 -23.06 14.41
C TYR A 320 -17.12 -23.59 14.43
N ALA A 321 -18.09 -22.82 14.90
CA ALA A 321 -19.49 -23.23 14.83
C ALA A 321 -19.93 -23.35 13.35
N ASP A 322 -20.49 -24.50 12.95
CA ASP A 322 -20.88 -24.79 11.55
C ASP A 322 -22.20 -24.11 11.18
N ILE A 323 -22.16 -23.10 10.32
CA ILE A 323 -23.35 -22.30 9.97
C ILE A 323 -24.36 -23.11 9.15
N SER A 324 -23.94 -24.18 8.46
CA SER A 324 -24.87 -25.06 7.76
C SER A 324 -25.83 -25.75 8.72
N GLN A 325 -25.40 -26.04 9.95
CA GLN A 325 -26.21 -26.73 10.96
C GLN A 325 -27.26 -25.81 11.57
N TYR A 326 -26.93 -24.53 11.80
CA TYR A 326 -27.86 -23.53 12.34
C TYR A 326 -28.66 -22.77 11.26
N ARG A 327 -28.57 -23.13 9.98
CA ARG A 327 -29.11 -22.30 8.88
C ARG A 327 -30.62 -22.07 8.99
N LEU A 328 -31.38 -23.08 9.40
CA LEU A 328 -32.82 -22.98 9.66
C LEU A 328 -33.14 -22.14 10.92
N TRP A 329 -32.31 -22.21 11.97
CA TRP A 329 -32.46 -21.37 13.16
C TRP A 329 -32.22 -19.89 12.82
N ILE A 330 -31.15 -19.58 12.07
CA ILE A 330 -30.88 -18.23 11.56
C ILE A 330 -32.09 -17.71 10.77
N HIS A 331 -32.65 -18.52 9.87
CA HIS A 331 -33.84 -18.13 9.11
C HIS A 331 -35.05 -17.85 10.02
N GLN A 332 -35.33 -18.74 10.98
CA GLN A 332 -36.45 -18.60 11.91
C GLN A 332 -36.38 -17.31 12.75
N LYS A 333 -35.17 -16.86 13.14
CA LYS A 333 -35.00 -15.65 13.95
C LYS A 333 -34.90 -14.36 13.12
N THR A 334 -34.37 -14.42 11.90
CA THR A 334 -33.97 -13.21 11.13
C THR A 334 -34.74 -12.99 9.83
N GLN A 335 -35.39 -14.03 9.28
CA GLN A 335 -35.99 -14.10 7.94
C GLN A 335 -34.99 -14.04 6.76
N ILE A 336 -33.68 -14.17 7.04
CA ILE A 336 -32.57 -14.24 6.07
C ILE A 336 -32.33 -15.68 5.62
#